data_AF-A0A971RM27-F1
#
_entry.id   AF-A0A971RM27-F1
#
_cell.length_a   1.000
_cell.length_b   1.000
_cell.length_c   1.000
_cell.angle_alpha   90.00
_cell.angle_beta   90.00
_cell.angle_gamma   90.00
#
_symmetry.space_group_name_H-M   'P 1'
#
loop_
_entity.id
_entity.type
_entity.pdbx_description
1 polymer ?
#
loop_
_entity_poly.entity_id
_entity_poly.type
_entity_poly.pdbx_seq_one_letter_code
_entity_poly.pdbx_strand_id
1 'polypeptide(L)'
;MKKYDVIIVGGGPAGIFAALELTKATREILILEKGKKLAKRHCPSKEQGTACLGCQPCSVVSGWGGAGAFSDGKLTLSGEVGGFLDEYLTKEELSKLIRYVDDVYLRFGAPAQVYGEDEETITRIEKKAV
;
A
#
# COMPACT_ATOMS: atom_id res chain seq x y z
N MET A 1 -24.08 -12.63 19.68
CA MET A 1 -23.08 -12.39 18.61
C MET A 1 -23.25 -10.97 18.08
N LYS A 2 -22.16 -10.23 17.86
CA LYS A 2 -22.24 -8.96 17.14
C LYS A 2 -22.49 -9.23 15.66
N LYS A 3 -23.35 -8.45 15.02
CA LYS A 3 -23.57 -8.45 13.57
C LYS A 3 -22.71 -7.34 12.95
N TYR A 4 -22.28 -7.54 11.71
CA TYR A 4 -21.56 -6.56 10.92
C TYR A 4 -22.11 -6.61 9.49
N ASP A 5 -22.17 -5.47 8.81
CA ASP A 5 -22.62 -5.40 7.43
C ASP A 5 -21.54 -5.88 6.46
N VAL A 6 -20.27 -5.62 6.79
CA VAL A 6 -19.11 -5.99 5.97
C VAL A 6 -17.99 -6.52 6.86
N ILE A 7 -17.38 -7.63 6.44
CA ILE A 7 -16.16 -8.17 7.05
C ILE A 7 -15.03 -8.06 6.02
N ILE A 8 -13.95 -7.41 6.42
CA ILE A 8 -12.73 -7.25 5.62
C ILE A 8 -11.65 -8.12 6.25
N VAL A 9 -11.05 -9.02 5.46
CA VAL A 9 -9.95 -9.87 5.91
C VAL A 9 -8.64 -9.32 5.35
N GLY A 10 -7.80 -8.79 6.23
CA GLY A 10 -6.54 -8.13 5.93
C GLY A 10 -6.56 -6.65 6.30
N GLY A 11 -5.64 -6.25 7.18
CA GLY A 11 -5.42 -4.87 7.61
C GLY A 11 -4.31 -4.15 6.84
N GLY A 12 -4.09 -4.52 5.57
CA GLY A 12 -3.18 -3.81 4.67
C GLY A 12 -3.83 -2.59 4.01
N PRO A 13 -3.12 -1.86 3.13
CA PRO A 13 -3.65 -0.65 2.47
C PRO A 13 -5.00 -0.90 1.79
N ALA A 14 -5.12 -1.95 0.98
CA ALA A 14 -6.38 -2.29 0.30
C ALA A 14 -7.55 -2.45 1.28
N GLY A 15 -7.36 -3.18 2.38
CA GLY A 15 -8.41 -3.38 3.39
C GLY A 15 -8.74 -2.12 4.19
N ILE A 16 -7.72 -1.32 4.53
CA ILE A 16 -7.88 -0.05 5.24
C ILE A 16 -8.65 0.95 4.37
N PHE A 17 -8.28 1.11 3.09
CA PHE A 17 -8.96 2.04 2.18
C PHE A 17 -10.36 1.54 1.80
N ALA A 18 -10.57 0.23 1.64
CA ALA A 18 -11.91 -0.32 1.46
C ALA A 18 -12.81 -0.01 2.68
N ALA A 19 -12.29 -0.20 3.89
CA ALA A 19 -13.02 0.17 5.10
C ALA A 19 -13.33 1.68 5.13
N LEU A 20 -12.33 2.53 4.85
CA LEU A 20 -12.48 3.98 4.80
C LEU A 20 -13.59 4.40 3.82
N GLU A 21 -13.61 3.84 2.61
CA GLU A 21 -14.68 4.11 1.64
C GLU A 21 -16.05 3.67 2.14
N LEU A 22 -16.14 2.47 2.72
CA LEU A 22 -17.40 1.92 3.23
C LEU A 22 -17.95 2.71 4.44
N THR A 23 -17.09 3.38 5.22
CA THR A 23 -17.57 4.24 6.32
C THR A 23 -18.44 5.39 5.85
N LYS A 24 -18.29 5.85 4.60
CA LYS A 24 -19.13 6.90 3.99
C LYS A 24 -20.59 6.48 3.84
N ALA A 25 -20.86 5.17 3.82
CA ALA A 25 -22.20 4.59 3.67
C ALA A 25 -22.80 4.08 4.99
N THR A 26 -22.30 4.54 6.15
CA THR A 26 -22.79 4.21 7.50
C THR A 26 -22.93 2.70 7.77
N ARG A 27 -21.94 1.90 7.35
CA ARG A 27 -21.90 0.44 7.57
C ARG A 27 -21.16 0.07 8.86
N GLU A 28 -21.63 -0.94 9.58
CA GLU A 28 -20.84 -1.58 10.64
C GLU A 28 -19.81 -2.53 10.02
N ILE A 29 -18.53 -2.16 10.12
CA ILE A 29 -17.42 -2.86 9.44
C ILE A 29 -16.53 -3.55 10.47
N LEU A 30 -16.19 -4.82 10.20
CA LEU A 30 -15.18 -5.57 10.95
C LEU A 30 -13.95 -5.80 10.08
N ILE A 31 -12.77 -5.33 10.53
CA ILE A 31 -11.48 -5.69 9.92
C ILE A 31 -10.82 -6.78 10.76
N LEU A 32 -10.49 -7.89 10.13
CA LEU A 32 -9.74 -9.00 10.73
C LEU A 32 -8.32 -9.02 10.17
N GLU A 33 -7.33 -8.91 11.04
CA GLU A 33 -5.90 -8.99 10.68
C GLU A 33 -5.23 -10.10 11.47
N LYS A 34 -4.52 -11.00 10.76
CA LYS A 34 -3.85 -12.16 11.37
C LYS A 34 -2.61 -11.78 12.18
N GLY A 35 -1.94 -10.69 11.79
CA GLY A 35 -0.73 -10.21 12.42
C GLY A 35 -0.97 -9.29 13.62
N LYS A 36 0.08 -8.59 14.03
CA LYS A 36 0.09 -7.76 15.22
C LYS A 36 -0.29 -6.31 14.91
N LYS A 37 -0.70 -5.56 15.94
CA LYS A 37 -0.75 -4.09 15.91
C LYS A 37 0.62 -3.53 15.58
N LEU A 38 0.69 -2.40 14.88
CA LEU A 38 1.93 -1.80 14.37
C LEU A 38 3.03 -1.68 15.44
N ALA A 39 2.71 -1.12 16.61
CA ALA A 39 3.66 -0.97 17.74
C ALA A 39 4.21 -2.29 18.32
N LYS A 40 3.66 -3.44 17.93
CA LYS A 40 4.12 -4.78 18.33
C LYS A 40 4.66 -5.59 17.15
N ARG A 41 4.79 -4.98 15.96
CA ARG A 41 5.38 -5.63 14.80
C ARG A 41 6.90 -5.45 14.89
N HIS A 42 7.57 -6.52 15.30
CA HIS A 42 9.02 -6.56 15.41
C HIS A 42 9.60 -7.66 14.53
N CYS A 43 10.68 -7.33 13.82
CA CYS A 43 11.42 -8.27 12.99
C CYS A 43 12.91 -8.20 13.35
N PRO A 44 13.45 -9.17 14.11
CA PRO A 44 14.85 -9.18 14.50
C PRO A 44 15.82 -9.08 13.31
N SER A 45 15.45 -9.66 12.16
CA SER A 45 16.28 -9.57 10.95
C SER A 45 16.39 -8.15 10.40
N LYS A 46 15.33 -7.33 10.53
CA LYS A 46 15.34 -5.92 10.11
C LYS A 46 15.94 -5.00 11.17
N GLU A 47 15.71 -5.29 12.45
CA GLU A 47 16.12 -4.45 13.57
C GLU A 47 17.56 -4.69 14.01
N GLN A 48 18.03 -5.94 13.93
CA GLN A 48 19.31 -6.40 14.49
C GLN A 48 20.24 -7.01 13.43
N GLY A 49 19.81 -7.04 12.15
CA GLY A 49 20.63 -7.58 11.06
C GLY A 49 20.85 -9.10 11.12
N THR A 50 20.03 -9.82 11.89
CA THR A 50 20.14 -11.28 12.01
C THR A 50 19.56 -11.99 10.79
N ALA A 51 19.85 -13.29 10.66
CA ALA A 51 19.14 -14.15 9.73
C ALA A 51 17.62 -14.13 9.99
N CYS A 52 16.84 -14.32 8.93
CA CYS A 52 15.38 -14.43 9.04
C CYS A 52 14.99 -15.69 9.83
N LEU A 53 14.13 -15.51 10.84
CA LEU A 53 13.71 -16.60 11.74
C LEU A 53 12.42 -17.31 11.31
N GLY A 54 11.85 -16.98 10.14
CA GLY A 54 10.67 -17.67 9.60
C GLY A 54 9.40 -17.56 10.45
N CYS A 55 9.18 -16.43 11.13
CA CYS A 55 8.05 -16.25 12.04
C CYS A 55 6.66 -16.44 11.38
N GLN A 56 5.71 -17.01 12.14
CA GLN A 56 4.33 -17.27 11.72
C GLN A 56 3.33 -16.67 12.71
N PRO A 57 2.53 -15.64 12.33
CA PRO A 57 2.61 -14.89 11.08
C PRO A 57 3.86 -13.98 11.03
N CYS A 58 4.34 -13.68 9.82
CA CYS A 58 5.53 -12.84 9.65
C CYS A 58 5.22 -11.36 9.93
N SER A 59 5.95 -10.75 10.88
CA SER A 59 5.74 -9.35 11.28
C SER A 59 5.99 -8.34 10.16
N VAL A 60 6.78 -8.69 9.13
CA VAL A 60 7.06 -7.79 7.99
C VAL A 60 5.88 -7.71 7.04
N VAL A 61 5.23 -8.84 6.74
CA VAL A 61 4.16 -8.91 5.73
C VAL A 61 2.76 -8.97 6.33
N SER A 62 2.63 -9.22 7.64
CA SER A 62 1.34 -9.38 8.33
C SER A 62 1.25 -8.48 9.56
N GLY A 63 0.06 -7.94 9.81
CA GLY A 63 -0.23 -6.97 10.85
C GLY A 63 -0.87 -5.69 10.30
N TRP A 64 -1.19 -4.76 11.20
CA TRP A 64 -1.77 -3.47 10.82
C TRP A 64 -0.86 -2.71 9.86
N GLY A 65 -1.38 -2.29 8.71
CA GLY A 65 -0.65 -1.69 7.59
C GLY A 65 -0.07 -2.69 6.59
N GLY A 66 -0.22 -4.00 6.81
CA GLY A 66 0.25 -5.06 5.90
C GLY A 66 1.75 -4.97 5.60
N ALA A 67 2.18 -5.41 4.42
CA ALA A 67 3.57 -5.29 3.99
C ALA A 67 4.03 -3.83 3.80
N GLY A 68 3.11 -2.93 3.45
CA GLY A 68 3.41 -1.51 3.23
C GLY A 68 3.95 -0.78 4.47
N ALA A 69 3.63 -1.26 5.68
CA ALA A 69 4.16 -0.66 6.92
C ALA A 69 5.69 -0.77 7.08
N PHE A 70 6.33 -1.70 6.37
CA PHE A 70 7.79 -1.89 6.36
C PHE A 70 8.40 -1.68 4.98
N SER A 71 7.67 -1.01 4.07
CA SER A 71 8.25 -0.53 2.81
C SER A 71 8.90 0.83 3.01
N ASP A 72 9.52 1.34 1.95
CA ASP A 72 10.01 2.71 1.85
C ASP A 72 8.89 3.73 1.57
N GLY A 73 7.63 3.29 1.56
CA GLY A 73 6.46 4.15 1.43
C GLY A 73 6.26 4.78 0.05
N LYS A 74 6.96 4.31 -1.00
CA LYS A 74 6.80 4.86 -2.35
C LYS A 74 5.50 4.43 -2.99
N LEU A 75 4.82 5.38 -3.62
CA LEU A 75 3.66 5.14 -4.48
C LEU A 75 4.07 5.35 -5.93
N THR A 76 3.80 4.36 -6.78
CA THR A 76 4.04 4.48 -8.21
C THR A 76 2.82 5.10 -8.87
N LEU A 77 2.99 6.30 -9.43
CA LEU A 77 1.92 7.02 -10.14
C LEU A 77 1.87 6.67 -11.63
N SER A 78 2.02 5.38 -11.95
CA SER A 78 1.99 4.85 -13.32
C SER A 78 1.16 3.57 -13.37
N GLY A 79 0.40 3.41 -14.46
CA GLY A 79 -0.35 2.17 -14.74
C GLY A 79 0.53 1.01 -15.21
N GLU A 80 1.80 1.26 -15.52
CA GLU A 80 2.74 0.25 -16.02
C GLU A 80 3.28 -0.69 -14.93
N VAL A 81 3.02 -0.38 -13.66
CA VAL A 81 3.48 -1.13 -12.49
C VAL A 81 2.30 -1.56 -11.65
N GLY A 82 2.31 -2.82 -11.20
CA GLY A 82 1.32 -3.32 -10.23
C GLY A 82 0.23 -4.22 -10.81
N GLY A 83 0.38 -4.69 -12.05
CA GLY A 83 -0.50 -5.67 -12.67
C GLY A 83 -0.87 -5.29 -14.10
N PHE A 84 -2.05 -5.74 -14.53
CA PHE A 84 -2.55 -5.60 -15.90
C PHE A 84 -3.86 -4.80 -15.93
N LEU A 85 -4.02 -3.80 -15.05
CA LEU A 85 -5.28 -3.05 -14.94
C LEU A 85 -5.60 -2.23 -16.20
N ASP A 86 -4.58 -1.88 -16.97
CA ASP A 86 -4.66 -1.25 -18.29
C ASP A 86 -5.21 -2.19 -19.38
N GLU A 87 -5.27 -3.51 -19.14
CA GLU A 87 -5.98 -4.46 -20.01
C GLU A 87 -7.50 -4.46 -19.75
N TYR A 88 -7.94 -3.99 -18.59
CA TYR A 88 -9.34 -3.99 -18.17
C TYR A 88 -10.01 -2.62 -18.21
N LEU A 89 -9.22 -1.55 -18.16
CA LEU A 89 -9.68 -0.16 -18.10
C LEU A 89 -8.96 0.68 -19.15
N THR A 90 -9.60 1.76 -19.60
CA THR A 90 -8.91 2.74 -20.44
C THR A 90 -7.77 3.41 -19.67
N LYS A 91 -6.74 3.89 -20.38
CA LYS A 91 -5.61 4.61 -19.76
C LYS A 91 -6.10 5.84 -18.99
N GLU A 92 -7.13 6.51 -19.49
CA GLU A 92 -7.74 7.67 -18.87
C GLU A 92 -8.44 7.32 -17.55
N GLU A 93 -9.19 6.22 -17.50
CA GLU A 93 -9.86 5.74 -16.28
C GLU A 93 -8.85 5.29 -15.24
N LEU A 94 -7.85 4.51 -15.64
CA LEU A 94 -6.79 4.05 -14.74
C LEU A 94 -6.01 5.24 -14.16
N SER A 95 -5.67 6.22 -14.99
CA SER A 95 -5.00 7.45 -14.54
C SER A 95 -5.84 8.23 -13.53
N LYS A 96 -7.16 8.29 -13.71
CA LYS A 96 -8.07 8.94 -12.75
C LYS A 96 -8.10 8.18 -11.42
N LEU A 97 -8.10 6.85 -11.45
CA LEU A 97 -8.07 6.03 -10.23
C LEU A 97 -6.73 6.17 -9.48
N ILE A 98 -5.61 6.20 -10.20
CA ILE A 98 -4.29 6.44 -9.60
C ILE A 98 -4.25 7.79 -8.90
N ARG A 99 -4.69 8.86 -9.58
CA ARG A 99 -4.80 10.21 -8.98
C ARG A 99 -5.71 10.22 -7.76
N TYR A 100 -6.85 9.53 -7.84
CA TYR A 100 -7.75 9.41 -6.70
C TYR A 100 -7.06 8.80 -5.48
N VAL A 101 -6.30 7.71 -5.67
CA VAL A 101 -5.54 7.08 -4.59
C VAL A 101 -4.48 8.03 -4.04
N ASP A 102 -3.72 8.70 -4.91
CA ASP A 102 -2.70 9.69 -4.53
C ASP A 102 -3.29 10.83 -3.68
N ASP A 103 -4.40 11.42 -4.13
CA ASP A 103 -5.14 12.47 -3.39
C ASP A 103 -5.58 11.99 -2.00
N VAL A 104 -5.89 10.71 -1.83
CA VAL A 104 -6.20 10.14 -0.51
C VAL A 104 -4.94 10.17 0.37
N TYR A 105 -3.80 9.70 -0.14
CA TYR A 105 -2.55 9.70 0.62
C TYR A 105 -2.08 11.12 0.99
N LEU A 106 -2.16 12.06 0.05
CA LEU A 106 -1.83 13.48 0.30
C LEU A 106 -2.69 14.08 1.40
N ARG A 107 -4.00 13.79 1.42
CA ARG A 107 -4.91 14.22 2.51
C ARG A 107 -4.52 13.68 3.88
N PHE A 108 -3.88 12.52 3.95
CA PHE A 108 -3.37 11.94 5.20
C PHE A 108 -1.90 12.28 5.48
N GLY A 109 -1.32 13.24 4.75
CA GLY A 109 0.00 13.80 5.05
C GLY A 109 1.16 13.22 4.27
N ALA A 110 0.91 12.51 3.16
CA ALA A 110 1.99 12.13 2.24
C ALA A 110 2.64 13.37 1.59
N PRO A 111 3.94 13.33 1.26
CA PRO A 111 4.62 14.42 0.57
C PRO A 111 4.04 14.62 -0.84
N ALA A 112 3.88 15.87 -1.26
CA ALA A 112 3.44 16.22 -2.63
C ALA A 112 4.56 16.13 -3.68
N GLN A 113 5.79 15.82 -3.28
CA GLN A 113 6.92 15.75 -4.21
C GLN A 113 6.82 14.48 -5.06
N VAL A 114 6.73 14.67 -6.38
CA VAL A 114 6.82 13.60 -7.37
C VAL A 114 8.27 13.47 -7.84
N TYR A 115 8.74 12.24 -8.01
CA TYR A 115 10.06 11.94 -8.56
C TYR A 115 9.92 11.25 -9.91
N GLY A 116 10.91 11.45 -10.79
CA GLY A 116 10.92 10.81 -12.11
C GLY A 116 10.15 11.57 -13.18
N GLU A 117 10.04 12.91 -13.07
CA GLU A 117 9.48 13.77 -14.13
C GLU A 117 10.57 14.36 -15.05
N ASP A 118 11.84 14.31 -14.65
CA ASP A 118 12.96 14.87 -15.42
C ASP A 118 13.44 13.90 -16.51
N GLU A 119 12.91 14.06 -17.72
CA GLU A 119 13.26 13.28 -18.91
C GLU A 119 14.76 13.30 -19.23
N GLU A 120 15.45 14.41 -18.99
CA GLU A 120 16.88 14.52 -19.28
C GLU A 120 17.69 13.68 -18.29
N THR A 121 17.34 13.76 -17.00
CA THR A 121 17.94 12.90 -15.97
C THR A 121 17.63 11.43 -16.21
N ILE A 122 16.39 11.08 -16.59
CA ILE A 122 16.00 9.70 -16.91
C ILE A 122 16.86 9.17 -18.07
N THR A 123 16.86 9.88 -19.20
CA THR A 123 17.64 9.52 -20.40
C THR A 123 19.13 9.37 -20.08
N ARG A 124 19.67 10.25 -19.23
CA ARG A 124 21.07 10.20 -18.79
C ARG A 124 21.36 8.97 -17.93
N ILE A 125 20.45 8.58 -17.04
CA ILE A 125 20.58 7.38 -16.20
C ILE A 125 20.49 6.13 -17.07
N GLU A 126 19.55 6.07 -18.02
CA GLU A 126 19.39 4.95 -18.96
C GLU A 126 20.66 4.73 -19.78
N LYS A 127 21.26 5.80 -20.32
CA LYS A 127 22.54 5.72 -21.06
C LYS A 127 23.71 5.17 -20.24
N LYS A 128 23.68 5.30 -18.92
CA LYS A 128 24.73 4.77 -18.01
C LYS A 128 24.49 3.33 -17.58
N ALA A 129 23.30 2.80 -17.80
CA ALA A 129 22.94 1.42 -17.45
C ALA A 129 23.38 0.42 -18.53
N VAL A 130 23.89 0.91 -19.67
CA VAL A 130 24.47 0.14 -20.78
C VAL A 130 25.98 0.04 -20.65
#